data_AF-A0A2E5VWS1-F1
#
_entry.id   AF-A0A2E5VWS1-F1
#
_cell.length_a   1.000
_cell.length_b   1.000
_cell.length_c   1.000
_cell.angle_alpha   90.00
_cell.angle_beta   90.00
_cell.angle_gamma   90.00
#
_symmetry.space_group_name_H-M   'P 1'
#
loop_
_entity.id
_entity.type
_entity.pdbx_description
1 polymer ?
#
loop_
_entity_poly.entity_id
_entity_poly.type
_entity_poly.pdbx_seq_one_letter_code
_entity_poly.pdbx_strand_id
1 'polypeptide(L)'
;MKYILFLLFFIHITYGDQVDEMEELILNHQHLIMKPEKLYKDGGIWLTHSNNVPFTGRVEIYSHVDKENKILECTIVDGLKHGIFIQYLNMSEELPGIIGLYMKDEKEGGWTITEPLDGWSKVPINVMTIPLKSTYIGYRDGLRDGVVRISDLLSGRYYDGKKTGLWYFFMDTDNKSIWTIKHQYEDDVLTGSDCRELINGVIFEMDCDLYDLKYPGSEYVLRQLDPNMKENEKDDLLNRFIIKDVNGIDVEIIVEDFLDHIDYYHKRKISIHKERGYSFNINDSLRNLLINQRKY
;
A
#
# COMPACT_ATOMS: atom_id res chain seq x y z
N MET A 1 -8.86 43.03 1.05
CA MET A 1 -9.45 42.83 2.38
C MET A 1 -10.17 41.50 2.39
N LYS A 2 -9.71 40.58 3.26
CA LYS A 2 -10.29 39.28 3.66
C LYS A 2 -10.49 38.27 2.50
N TYR A 3 -9.55 37.36 2.20
CA TYR A 3 -9.05 36.25 3.05
C TYR A 3 -10.14 35.70 3.97
N ILE A 4 -10.65 34.51 3.66
CA ILE A 4 -11.06 33.40 4.55
C ILE A 4 -11.72 32.35 3.64
N LEU A 5 -10.93 31.37 3.22
CA LEU A 5 -11.35 29.97 3.01
C LEU A 5 -10.08 29.12 2.89
N PHE A 6 -9.24 29.25 3.91
CA PHE A 6 -8.12 28.35 4.17
C PHE A 6 -8.40 27.78 5.57
N LEU A 7 -9.21 26.74 5.63
CA LEU A 7 -9.34 25.91 6.82
C LEU A 7 -10.10 24.64 6.48
N LEU A 8 -9.48 23.52 6.89
CA LEU A 8 -9.94 22.13 6.91
C LEU A 8 -9.47 21.27 5.73
N PHE A 9 -8.21 20.82 5.81
CA PHE A 9 -7.82 19.39 5.77
C PHE A 9 -6.37 19.24 6.24
N PHE A 10 -6.04 19.80 7.41
CA PHE A 10 -4.78 19.51 8.13
C PHE A 10 -5.11 18.93 9.50
N ILE A 11 -5.76 17.76 9.50
CA ILE A 11 -5.76 16.83 10.62
C ILE A 11 -5.83 15.42 10.01
N HIS A 12 -4.70 14.84 9.60
CA HIS A 12 -4.55 13.39 9.46
C HIS A 12 -3.06 13.02 9.48
N ILE A 13 -2.34 13.44 10.52
CA ILE A 13 -1.01 12.89 10.80
C ILE A 13 -0.95 12.64 12.31
N THR A 14 -1.49 11.50 12.75
CA THR A 14 -1.14 10.77 14.00
C THR A 14 -1.99 9.51 14.24
N TYR A 15 -2.92 9.14 13.35
CA TYR A 15 -3.67 7.89 13.52
C TYR A 15 -2.96 6.77 12.75
N GLY A 16 -2.30 5.87 13.48
CA GLY A 16 -1.80 4.60 12.92
C GLY A 16 -2.94 3.86 12.20
N ASP A 17 -2.62 3.17 11.10
CA ASP A 17 -3.55 2.53 10.15
C ASP A 17 -4.89 2.07 10.76
N GLN A 18 -5.86 2.99 10.89
CA GLN A 18 -7.20 2.79 11.48
C GLN A 18 -8.16 2.04 10.56
N VAL A 19 -7.62 1.40 9.52
CA VAL A 19 -8.40 0.56 8.61
C VAL A 19 -8.82 -0.69 9.37
N ASP A 20 -10.12 -0.85 9.56
CA ASP A 20 -10.72 -2.11 10.02
C ASP A 20 -10.91 -3.02 8.80
N GLU A 21 -10.01 -4.00 8.63
CA GLU A 21 -9.99 -4.84 7.42
C GLU A 21 -11.27 -5.66 7.25
N MET A 22 -11.89 -6.08 8.36
CA MET A 22 -13.14 -6.84 8.29
C MET A 22 -14.29 -5.95 7.83
N GLU A 23 -14.41 -4.76 8.40
CA GLU A 23 -15.44 -3.78 8.02
C GLU A 23 -15.28 -3.37 6.55
N GLU A 24 -14.07 -3.04 6.12
CA GLU A 24 -13.77 -2.72 4.72
C GLU A 24 -14.15 -3.87 3.78
N LEU A 25 -13.79 -5.10 4.14
CA LEU A 25 -14.12 -6.29 3.34
C LEU A 25 -15.62 -6.42 3.12
N ILE A 26 -16.43 -6.31 4.19
CA ILE A 26 -17.87 -6.50 4.13
C ILE A 26 -18.56 -5.36 3.35
N LEU A 27 -18.08 -4.12 3.52
CA LEU A 27 -18.63 -2.97 2.81
C LEU A 27 -18.39 -3.07 1.29
N ASN A 28 -17.20 -3.53 0.90
CA ASN A 28 -16.81 -3.64 -0.50
C ASN A 28 -17.26 -4.94 -1.18
N HIS A 29 -17.54 -6.00 -0.40
CA HIS A 29 -17.92 -7.33 -0.91
C HIS A 29 -19.20 -7.84 -0.24
N GLN A 30 -20.31 -7.14 -0.46
CA GLN A 30 -21.62 -7.43 0.16
C GLN A 30 -22.18 -8.82 -0.17
N HIS A 31 -21.67 -9.49 -1.20
CA HIS A 31 -22.06 -10.86 -1.54
C HIS A 31 -21.47 -11.91 -0.60
N LEU A 32 -20.41 -11.60 0.16
CA LEU A 32 -19.77 -12.57 1.04
C LEU A 32 -20.69 -13.01 2.18
N ILE A 33 -20.52 -14.27 2.60
CA ILE A 33 -21.37 -14.90 3.61
C ILE A 33 -20.64 -14.88 4.95
N MET A 34 -21.12 -14.05 5.89
CA MET A 34 -20.60 -13.98 7.24
C MET A 34 -21.30 -14.98 8.19
N LYS A 35 -20.50 -15.64 9.03
CA LYS A 35 -20.95 -16.47 10.14
C LYS A 35 -20.32 -15.99 11.46
N PRO A 36 -21.09 -15.80 12.56
CA PRO A 36 -22.55 -15.92 12.60
C PRO A 36 -23.22 -14.83 11.76
N GLU A 37 -24.38 -15.16 11.18
CA GLU A 37 -25.16 -14.17 10.46
C GLU A 37 -25.64 -13.08 11.42
N LYS A 38 -25.80 -11.86 10.91
CA LYS A 38 -26.42 -10.71 11.62
C LYS A 38 -25.55 -10.08 12.72
N LEU A 39 -24.26 -9.92 12.45
CA LEU A 39 -23.43 -8.96 13.17
C LEU A 39 -23.47 -7.60 12.47
N TYR A 40 -23.37 -6.53 13.24
CA TYR A 40 -23.19 -5.18 12.72
C TYR A 40 -22.25 -4.41 13.66
N LYS A 41 -21.66 -3.33 13.18
CA LYS A 41 -20.76 -2.49 13.96
C LYS A 41 -21.44 -1.16 14.25
N ASP A 42 -21.42 -0.74 15.51
CA ASP A 42 -21.92 0.57 15.94
C ASP A 42 -20.98 1.15 17.00
N GLY A 43 -20.62 2.43 16.87
CA GLY A 43 -19.70 3.10 17.79
C GLY A 43 -18.33 2.42 17.95
N GLY A 44 -17.87 1.67 16.94
CA GLY A 44 -16.62 0.90 17.01
C GLY A 44 -16.76 -0.53 17.53
N ILE A 45 -17.94 -0.94 17.99
CA ILE A 45 -18.17 -2.22 18.67
C ILE A 45 -19.02 -3.14 17.78
N TRP A 46 -18.63 -4.41 17.67
CA TRP A 46 -19.41 -5.45 17.00
C TRP A 46 -20.53 -5.99 17.88
N LEU A 47 -21.76 -5.86 17.40
CA LEU A 47 -22.98 -6.22 18.11
C LEU A 47 -23.76 -7.32 17.39
N THR A 48 -24.48 -8.12 18.16
CA THR A 48 -25.47 -9.09 17.63
C THR A 48 -26.81 -8.42 17.39
N HIS A 49 -27.40 -8.59 16.20
CA HIS A 49 -28.70 -7.99 15.86
C HIS A 49 -29.88 -8.41 16.73
N SER A 50 -29.83 -9.59 17.35
CA SER A 50 -30.97 -10.15 18.10
C SER A 50 -31.23 -9.43 19.42
N ASN A 51 -30.21 -8.84 20.03
CA ASN A 51 -30.26 -8.30 21.39
C ASN A 51 -29.34 -7.08 21.61
N ASN A 52 -28.63 -6.60 20.58
CA ASN A 52 -27.72 -5.45 20.63
C ASN A 52 -26.66 -5.55 21.74
N VAL A 53 -26.13 -6.75 21.98
CA VAL A 53 -25.04 -6.95 22.94
C VAL A 53 -23.70 -7.13 22.23
N PRO A 54 -22.58 -6.77 22.87
CA PRO A 54 -21.25 -7.02 22.34
C PRO A 54 -21.04 -8.49 22.02
N PHE A 55 -20.62 -8.76 20.78
CA PHE A 55 -20.40 -10.13 20.32
C PHE A 55 -19.13 -10.72 20.93
N THR A 56 -19.19 -11.99 21.33
CA THR A 56 -18.01 -12.77 21.70
C THR A 56 -18.05 -14.10 20.97
N GLY A 57 -17.04 -14.37 20.16
CA GLY A 57 -16.94 -15.60 19.39
C GLY A 57 -16.02 -15.50 18.19
N ARG A 58 -16.01 -16.57 17.39
CA ARG A 58 -15.31 -16.62 16.10
C ARG A 58 -16.22 -16.06 15.02
N VAL A 59 -15.68 -15.18 14.18
CA VAL A 59 -16.30 -14.75 12.92
C VAL A 59 -15.55 -15.40 11.78
N GLU A 60 -16.30 -15.95 10.83
CA GLU A 60 -15.79 -16.54 9.59
C GLU A 60 -16.59 -15.99 8.42
N ILE A 61 -15.90 -15.55 7.37
CA ILE A 61 -16.50 -15.03 6.14
C ILE A 61 -16.10 -15.97 5.00
N TYR A 62 -17.08 -16.31 4.16
CA TYR A 62 -16.94 -17.26 3.05
C TYR A 62 -17.33 -16.63 1.72
N SER A 63 -16.79 -17.18 0.62
CA SER A 63 -17.25 -16.80 -0.72
C SER A 63 -18.71 -17.21 -0.92
N HIS A 64 -19.45 -16.40 -1.68
CA HIS A 64 -20.81 -16.75 -2.09
C HIS A 64 -20.84 -17.88 -3.13
N VAL A 65 -19.79 -17.97 -3.95
CA VAL A 65 -19.69 -18.93 -5.07
C VAL A 65 -19.36 -20.32 -4.55
N ASP A 66 -18.36 -20.41 -3.67
CA ASP A 66 -17.96 -21.64 -3.00
C ASP A 66 -18.05 -21.44 -1.48
N LYS A 67 -19.08 -22.03 -0.88
CA LYS A 67 -19.39 -21.88 0.55
C LYS A 67 -18.39 -22.60 1.47
N GLU A 68 -17.51 -23.43 0.90
CA GLU A 68 -16.39 -24.04 1.63
C GLU A 68 -15.13 -23.16 1.57
N ASN A 69 -15.05 -22.22 0.62
CA ASN A 69 -13.94 -21.31 0.46
C ASN A 69 -13.99 -20.17 1.49
N LYS A 70 -13.20 -20.31 2.56
CA LYS A 70 -13.06 -19.32 3.62
C LYS A 70 -12.22 -18.13 3.14
N ILE A 71 -12.74 -16.92 3.34
CA ILE A 71 -12.15 -15.65 2.94
C ILE A 71 -11.50 -14.93 4.12
N LEU A 72 -12.15 -14.94 5.28
CA LEU A 72 -11.64 -14.28 6.48
C LEU A 72 -12.03 -15.08 7.72
N GLU A 73 -11.16 -15.07 8.72
CA GLU A 73 -11.49 -15.48 10.07
C GLU A 73 -10.82 -14.59 11.11
N CYS A 74 -11.59 -14.25 12.14
CA CYS A 74 -11.10 -13.50 13.28
C CYS A 74 -11.88 -13.87 14.55
N THR A 75 -11.31 -13.55 15.70
CA THR A 75 -11.99 -13.71 16.99
C THR A 75 -12.37 -12.31 17.51
N ILE A 76 -13.60 -12.20 18.02
CA ILE A 76 -14.13 -10.99 18.65
C ILE A 76 -14.42 -11.34 20.12
N VAL A 77 -14.04 -10.46 21.03
CA VAL A 77 -14.28 -10.57 22.48
C VAL A 77 -14.84 -9.24 22.96
N ASP A 78 -16.02 -9.30 23.58
CA ASP A 78 -16.75 -8.11 24.05
C ASP A 78 -16.91 -7.04 22.96
N GLY A 79 -17.22 -7.49 21.74
CA GLY A 79 -17.43 -6.66 20.56
C GLY A 79 -16.16 -6.08 19.92
N LEU A 80 -14.96 -6.38 20.45
CA LEU A 80 -13.69 -5.92 19.90
C LEU A 80 -12.88 -7.07 19.30
N LYS A 81 -12.17 -6.86 18.19
CA LYS A 81 -11.29 -7.90 17.63
C LYS A 81 -10.18 -8.22 18.61
N HIS A 82 -9.94 -9.51 18.81
CA HIS A 82 -8.99 -10.00 19.80
C HIS A 82 -8.43 -11.36 19.40
N GLY A 83 -7.11 -11.45 19.22
CA GLY A 83 -6.40 -12.63 18.74
C GLY A 83 -6.07 -12.55 17.26
N ILE A 84 -5.79 -13.72 16.66
CA ILE A 84 -5.28 -13.83 15.30
C ILE A 84 -6.38 -13.42 14.30
N PHE A 85 -6.00 -12.58 13.35
CA PHE A 85 -6.76 -12.17 12.19
C PHE A 85 -6.14 -12.78 10.94
N ILE A 86 -6.95 -13.45 10.11
CA ILE A 86 -6.52 -14.01 8.83
C ILE A 86 -7.55 -13.63 7.77
N GLN A 87 -7.08 -12.97 6.71
CA GLN A 87 -7.75 -12.90 5.41
C GLN A 87 -6.94 -13.73 4.41
N TYR A 88 -7.60 -14.64 3.70
CA TYR A 88 -6.95 -15.50 2.72
C TYR A 88 -6.83 -14.79 1.38
N LEU A 89 -5.66 -14.88 0.75
CA LEU A 89 -5.44 -14.39 -0.60
C LEU A 89 -6.44 -15.05 -1.55
N ASN A 90 -7.24 -14.25 -2.23
CA ASN A 90 -8.20 -14.73 -3.21
C ASN A 90 -8.09 -13.93 -4.51
N MET A 91 -7.55 -14.55 -5.55
CA MET A 91 -7.34 -13.92 -6.85
C MET A 91 -8.65 -13.56 -7.57
N SER A 92 -9.70 -14.35 -7.39
CA SER A 92 -10.99 -14.16 -8.07
C SER A 92 -11.77 -12.99 -7.50
N GLU A 93 -11.69 -12.81 -6.19
CA GLU A 93 -12.34 -11.71 -5.45
C GLU A 93 -11.41 -10.49 -5.30
N GLU A 94 -10.20 -10.55 -5.86
CA GLU A 94 -9.18 -9.49 -5.77
C GLU A 94 -8.80 -9.12 -4.32
N LEU A 95 -8.77 -10.12 -3.43
CA LEU A 95 -8.55 -9.93 -1.99
C LEU A 95 -7.11 -10.28 -1.59
N PRO A 96 -6.37 -9.37 -0.93
CA PRO A 96 -5.04 -9.65 -0.42
C PRO A 96 -5.07 -10.68 0.70
N GLY A 97 -3.98 -11.43 0.85
CA GLY A 97 -3.75 -12.22 2.05
C GLY A 97 -3.31 -11.29 3.17
N ILE A 98 -3.98 -11.33 4.32
CA ILE A 98 -3.64 -10.51 5.49
C ILE A 98 -3.53 -11.43 6.68
N ILE A 99 -2.44 -11.32 7.44
CA ILE A 99 -2.30 -12.02 8.72
C ILE A 99 -1.72 -11.07 9.75
N GLY A 100 -2.33 -11.07 10.93
CA GLY A 100 -1.94 -10.19 12.01
C GLY A 100 -2.57 -10.58 13.33
N LEU A 101 -2.25 -9.80 14.37
CA LEU A 101 -2.79 -9.96 15.70
C LEU A 101 -3.54 -8.68 16.08
N TYR A 102 -4.76 -8.85 16.56
CA TYR A 102 -5.52 -7.80 17.22
C TYR A 102 -5.48 -8.00 18.74
N MET A 103 -5.41 -6.90 19.49
CA MET A 103 -5.65 -6.87 20.93
C MET A 103 -6.60 -5.73 21.25
N LYS A 104 -7.88 -6.05 21.50
CA LYS A 104 -8.93 -5.05 21.77
C LYS A 104 -9.05 -4.01 20.64
N ASP A 105 -9.19 -4.50 19.42
CA ASP A 105 -9.22 -3.72 18.16
C ASP A 105 -7.94 -2.94 17.80
N GLU A 106 -6.86 -3.06 18.59
CA GLU A 106 -5.56 -2.50 18.24
C GLU A 106 -4.67 -3.54 17.54
N LYS A 107 -3.99 -3.11 16.48
CA LYS A 107 -3.00 -3.95 15.79
C LYS A 107 -1.79 -4.16 16.69
N GLU A 108 -1.37 -5.41 16.82
CA GLU A 108 -0.23 -5.80 17.63
C GLU A 108 0.75 -6.69 16.86
N GLY A 109 2.02 -6.58 17.20
CA GLY A 109 3.08 -7.43 16.67
C GLY A 109 3.24 -7.31 15.16
N GLY A 110 3.63 -8.39 14.50
CA GLY A 110 3.91 -8.42 13.07
C GLY A 110 2.66 -8.61 12.23
N TRP A 111 2.37 -7.66 11.36
CA TRP A 111 1.32 -7.75 10.36
C TRP A 111 1.92 -7.97 8.99
N THR A 112 1.38 -8.93 8.25
CA THR A 112 1.82 -9.26 6.90
C THR A 112 0.65 -9.15 5.93
N ILE A 113 0.85 -8.39 4.86
CA ILE A 113 -0.05 -8.28 3.73
C ILE A 113 0.67 -8.90 2.53
N THR A 114 -0.01 -9.77 1.79
CA THR A 114 0.51 -10.41 0.59
C THR A 114 -0.45 -10.18 -0.56
N GLU A 115 0.06 -9.63 -1.64
CA GLU A 115 -0.70 -9.30 -2.85
C GLU A 115 0.14 -9.64 -4.10
N PRO A 116 -0.49 -9.84 -5.27
CA PRO A 116 0.27 -10.06 -6.49
C PRO A 116 1.15 -8.85 -6.82
N LEU A 117 2.43 -9.09 -7.14
CA LEU A 117 3.39 -8.04 -7.49
C LEU A 117 2.94 -7.29 -8.75
N ASP A 118 2.58 -8.06 -9.77
CA ASP A 118 1.96 -7.57 -10.98
C ASP A 118 0.44 -7.50 -10.82
N GLY A 119 -0.07 -7.29 -9.59
CA GLY A 119 -1.47 -7.08 -9.13
C GLY A 119 -2.55 -8.01 -9.67
N TRP A 120 -3.83 -7.64 -9.51
CA TRP A 120 -4.96 -8.56 -9.70
C TRP A 120 -5.20 -8.99 -11.16
N SER A 121 -5.40 -10.28 -11.38
CA SER A 121 -5.70 -10.86 -12.70
C SER A 121 -6.87 -11.81 -12.58
N LYS A 122 -7.89 -11.59 -13.41
CA LYS A 122 -9.13 -12.40 -13.46
C LYS A 122 -8.99 -13.68 -14.29
N VAL A 123 -7.83 -13.93 -14.88
CA VAL A 123 -7.57 -15.13 -15.68
C VAL A 123 -7.23 -16.28 -14.73
N PRO A 124 -7.72 -17.52 -14.97
CA PRO A 124 -7.32 -18.68 -14.19
C PRO A 124 -5.83 -18.96 -14.40
N ILE A 125 -5.01 -18.36 -13.54
CA ILE A 125 -3.57 -18.57 -13.46
C ILE A 125 -3.33 -19.51 -12.27
N ASN A 126 -2.38 -20.42 -12.40
CA ASN A 126 -1.91 -21.19 -11.26
C ASN A 126 -1.34 -20.21 -10.22
N VAL A 127 -1.98 -20.12 -9.04
CA VAL A 127 -1.58 -19.21 -7.96
C VAL A 127 -0.10 -19.39 -7.58
N MET A 128 0.44 -20.61 -7.74
CA MET A 128 1.84 -20.95 -7.47
C MET A 128 2.85 -20.27 -8.42
N THR A 129 2.40 -19.74 -9.56
CA THR A 129 3.27 -19.08 -10.54
C THR A 129 3.18 -17.55 -10.52
N ILE A 130 2.31 -16.99 -9.67
CA ILE A 130 2.11 -15.54 -9.59
C ILE A 130 3.19 -14.96 -8.67
N PRO A 131 4.00 -14.00 -9.15
CA PRO A 131 4.93 -13.30 -8.26
C PRO A 131 4.13 -12.50 -7.23
N LEU A 132 4.45 -12.68 -5.96
CA LEU A 132 3.78 -11.99 -4.85
C LEU A 132 4.70 -10.95 -4.21
N LYS A 133 4.12 -9.81 -3.83
CA LYS A 133 4.72 -8.82 -2.95
C LYS A 133 4.23 -9.06 -1.54
N SER A 134 5.13 -9.04 -0.57
CA SER A 134 4.81 -9.16 0.85
C SER A 134 5.21 -7.89 1.58
N THR A 135 4.27 -7.26 2.26
CA THR A 135 4.49 -6.11 3.13
C THR A 135 4.40 -6.59 4.57
N TYR A 136 5.47 -6.41 5.33
CA TYR A 136 5.52 -6.66 6.77
C TYR A 136 5.65 -5.35 7.52
N ILE A 137 4.83 -5.14 8.55
CA ILE A 137 4.89 -3.97 9.43
C ILE A 137 4.72 -4.44 10.89
N GLY A 138 5.61 -3.99 11.78
CA GLY A 138 5.46 -4.18 13.22
C GLY A 138 4.54 -3.13 13.84
N TYR A 139 3.74 -3.55 14.83
CA TYR A 139 2.85 -2.70 15.61
C TYR A 139 3.02 -2.92 17.12
N ARG A 140 2.75 -1.85 17.88
CA ARG A 140 2.59 -1.85 19.33
C ARG A 140 1.56 -0.78 19.71
N ASP A 141 0.58 -1.16 20.52
CA ASP A 141 -0.54 -0.32 20.97
C ASP A 141 -1.26 0.35 19.78
N GLY A 142 -1.47 -0.41 18.70
CA GLY A 142 -2.10 0.06 17.46
C GLY A 142 -1.26 0.99 16.58
N LEU A 143 -0.07 1.41 17.04
CA LEU A 143 0.84 2.26 16.29
C LEU A 143 1.90 1.43 15.59
N ARG A 144 2.37 1.90 14.42
CA ARG A 144 3.51 1.27 13.74
C ARG A 144 4.74 1.38 14.64
N ASP A 145 5.30 0.27 15.08
CA ASP A 145 6.47 0.21 15.93
C ASP A 145 7.30 -1.03 15.61
N GLY A 146 8.57 -0.81 15.30
CA GLY A 146 9.49 -1.86 14.87
C GLY A 146 9.72 -1.86 13.37
N VAL A 147 10.04 -3.04 12.84
CA VAL A 147 10.56 -3.17 11.47
C VAL A 147 9.44 -3.09 10.45
N VAL A 148 9.70 -2.42 9.34
CA VAL A 148 8.91 -2.51 8.12
C VAL A 148 9.75 -3.09 7.00
N ARG A 149 9.16 -3.97 6.19
CA ARG A 149 9.78 -4.51 4.97
C ARG A 149 8.72 -4.65 3.88
N ILE A 150 9.08 -4.30 2.65
CA ILE A 150 8.25 -4.56 1.47
C ILE A 150 9.10 -5.41 0.53
N SER A 151 8.86 -6.72 0.55
CA SER A 151 9.64 -7.74 -0.15
C SER A 151 11.14 -7.42 -0.09
N ASP A 152 11.75 -7.25 -1.26
CA ASP A 152 13.13 -6.87 -1.49
C ASP A 152 13.26 -5.45 -2.04
N LEU A 153 12.24 -4.61 -1.85
CA LEU A 153 12.17 -3.25 -2.36
C LEU A 153 12.47 -2.21 -1.28
N LEU A 154 12.08 -2.50 -0.03
CA LEU A 154 12.22 -1.56 1.09
C LEU A 154 12.47 -2.28 2.40
N SER A 155 13.33 -1.68 3.24
CA SER A 155 13.46 -2.03 4.66
C SER A 155 13.66 -0.76 5.48
N GLY A 156 12.97 -0.67 6.62
CA GLY A 156 13.06 0.48 7.51
C GLY A 156 12.55 0.18 8.91
N ARG A 157 12.39 1.24 9.70
CA ARG A 157 11.88 1.11 11.08
C ARG A 157 10.97 2.28 11.44
N TYR A 158 9.91 1.94 12.15
CA TYR A 158 9.06 2.87 12.88
C TYR A 158 9.36 2.80 14.38
N TYR A 159 9.14 3.92 15.06
CA TYR A 159 9.07 4.02 16.51
C TYR A 159 7.91 4.94 16.85
N ASP A 160 6.96 4.43 17.64
CA ASP A 160 5.77 5.19 18.06
C ASP A 160 5.02 5.87 16.91
N GLY A 161 4.79 5.13 15.83
CA GLY A 161 4.10 5.60 14.63
C GLY A 161 4.97 6.40 13.65
N LYS A 162 6.19 6.80 14.04
CA LYS A 162 7.06 7.67 13.23
C LYS A 162 8.22 6.93 12.61
N LYS A 163 8.62 7.31 11.40
CA LYS A 163 9.85 6.81 10.77
C LYS A 163 11.06 7.26 11.57
N THR A 164 11.96 6.32 11.81
CA THR A 164 13.21 6.60 12.53
C THR A 164 14.35 5.76 11.98
N GLY A 165 15.57 6.26 12.14
CA GLY A 165 16.79 5.56 11.77
C GLY A 165 16.95 5.42 10.26
N LEU A 166 17.59 4.32 9.85
CA LEU A 166 17.96 4.09 8.45
C LEU A 166 16.86 3.35 7.69
N TRP A 167 16.57 3.87 6.51
CA TRP A 167 15.64 3.33 5.55
C TRP A 167 16.39 3.02 4.26
N TYR A 168 16.22 1.81 3.75
CA TYR A 168 16.91 1.31 2.58
C TYR A 168 15.89 0.99 1.50
N PHE A 169 16.16 1.48 0.29
CA PHE A 169 15.38 1.23 -0.90
C PHE A 169 16.26 0.49 -1.92
N PHE A 170 15.66 -0.46 -2.63
CA PHE A 170 16.36 -1.39 -3.51
C PHE A 170 15.73 -1.30 -4.90
N MET A 171 16.14 -0.29 -5.67
CA MET A 171 15.55 0.02 -6.99
C MET A 171 16.19 -0.73 -8.14
N ASP A 172 17.33 -1.39 -7.90
CA ASP A 172 17.99 -2.24 -8.89
C ASP A 172 17.25 -3.57 -8.99
N THR A 173 16.52 -3.76 -10.09
CA THR A 173 15.74 -4.98 -10.36
C THR A 173 16.61 -6.21 -10.56
N ASP A 174 17.86 -6.03 -11.00
CA ASP A 174 18.81 -7.10 -11.27
C ASP A 174 19.60 -7.47 -10.01
N ASN A 175 19.75 -6.53 -9.05
CA ASN A 175 20.46 -6.75 -7.80
C ASN A 175 19.74 -6.25 -6.54
N LYS A 176 18.70 -7.00 -6.17
CA LYS A 176 17.86 -6.80 -4.98
C LYS A 176 18.56 -6.95 -3.62
N SER A 177 19.85 -7.32 -3.59
CA SER A 177 20.62 -7.47 -2.33
C SER A 177 21.33 -6.18 -1.91
N ILE A 178 21.39 -5.19 -2.80
CA ILE A 178 22.15 -3.96 -2.62
C ILE A 178 21.16 -2.79 -2.65
N TRP A 179 21.03 -2.08 -1.52
CA TRP A 179 20.23 -0.84 -1.49
C TRP A 179 20.77 0.14 -2.53
N THR A 180 19.93 0.90 -3.22
CA THR A 180 20.32 1.95 -4.16
C THR A 180 20.18 3.33 -3.54
N ILE A 181 19.23 3.47 -2.60
CA ILE A 181 18.97 4.72 -1.89
C ILE A 181 18.86 4.41 -0.40
N LYS A 182 19.49 5.25 0.42
CA LYS A 182 19.47 5.15 1.88
C LYS A 182 19.06 6.49 2.47
N HIS A 183 17.94 6.49 3.18
CA HIS A 183 17.45 7.67 3.91
C HIS A 183 17.70 7.52 5.41
N GLN A 184 17.97 8.62 6.09
CA GLN A 184 18.01 8.72 7.53
C GLN A 184 16.86 9.59 8.02
N TYR A 185 16.06 9.06 8.95
CA TYR A 185 14.92 9.75 9.52
C TYR A 185 15.07 9.97 11.03
N GLU A 186 14.63 11.12 11.50
CA GLU A 186 14.39 11.44 12.91
C GLU A 186 12.95 11.94 13.05
N ASP A 187 12.08 11.15 13.70
CA ASP A 187 10.67 11.47 13.91
C ASP A 187 9.95 11.96 12.63
N ASP A 188 9.97 11.13 11.57
CA ASP A 188 9.46 11.44 10.22
C ASP A 188 10.19 12.56 9.46
N VAL A 189 11.20 13.21 10.05
CA VAL A 189 12.02 14.20 9.36
C VAL A 189 13.17 13.51 8.65
N LEU A 190 13.23 13.63 7.32
CA LEU A 190 14.39 13.21 6.54
C LEU A 190 15.59 14.12 6.89
N THR A 191 16.62 13.55 7.50
CA THR A 191 17.83 14.26 7.94
C THR A 191 19.05 13.95 7.09
N GLY A 192 19.01 12.90 6.27
CA GLY A 192 20.08 12.55 5.34
C GLY A 192 19.62 11.60 4.23
N SER A 193 20.27 11.70 3.08
CA SER A 193 20.05 10.81 1.94
C SER A 193 21.38 10.49 1.27
N ASP A 194 21.63 9.21 1.03
CA ASP A 194 22.78 8.72 0.26
C ASP A 194 22.28 7.84 -0.88
N CYS A 195 22.83 8.07 -2.07
CA CYS A 195 22.51 7.29 -3.27
C CYS A 195 23.73 6.57 -3.79
N ARG A 196 23.51 5.39 -4.35
CA ARG A 196 24.58 4.60 -4.98
C ARG A 196 24.07 3.82 -6.17
N GLU A 197 25.00 3.55 -7.07
CA GLU A 197 24.77 2.75 -8.26
C GLU A 197 25.71 1.55 -8.28
N LEU A 198 25.23 0.44 -8.87
CA LEU A 198 26.05 -0.72 -9.16
C LEU A 198 26.38 -0.76 -10.66
N ILE A 199 27.67 -0.66 -11.00
CA ILE A 199 28.14 -0.79 -12.40
C ILE A 199 29.12 -1.94 -12.47
N ASN A 200 28.79 -2.97 -13.25
CA ASN A 200 29.63 -4.16 -13.44
C ASN A 200 30.11 -4.82 -12.13
N GLY A 201 29.24 -4.83 -11.11
CA GLY A 201 29.54 -5.41 -9.79
C GLY A 201 30.34 -4.49 -8.85
N VAL A 202 30.63 -3.25 -9.25
CA VAL A 202 31.30 -2.24 -8.42
C VAL A 202 30.29 -1.20 -7.95
N ILE A 203 30.35 -0.84 -6.67
CA ILE A 203 29.46 0.14 -6.03
C ILE A 203 30.07 1.54 -6.19
N PHE A 204 29.27 2.50 -6.68
CA PHE A 204 29.62 3.90 -6.80
C PHE A 204 28.67 4.75 -5.97
N GLU A 205 29.21 5.50 -5.01
CA GLU A 205 28.44 6.54 -4.34
C GLU A 205 28.19 7.69 -5.32
N MET A 206 26.97 8.24 -5.27
CA MET A 206 26.61 9.37 -6.11
C MET A 206 25.63 10.28 -5.39
N ASP A 207 25.63 11.54 -5.82
CA ASP A 207 24.65 12.52 -5.39
C ASP A 207 23.23 12.07 -5.78
N CYS A 208 22.27 12.27 -4.87
CA CYS A 208 20.90 11.81 -5.09
C CYS A 208 20.16 12.61 -6.17
N ASP A 209 20.41 13.91 -6.29
CA ASP A 209 19.83 14.70 -7.37
C ASP A 209 20.37 14.21 -8.73
N LEU A 210 21.65 13.82 -8.79
CA LEU A 210 22.23 13.17 -9.97
C LEU A 210 21.65 11.77 -10.22
N TYR A 211 21.35 11.01 -9.16
CA TYR A 211 20.71 9.70 -9.28
C TYR A 211 19.34 9.85 -9.94
N ASP A 212 18.51 10.76 -9.44
CA ASP A 212 17.16 10.98 -9.95
C ASP A 212 17.16 11.50 -11.40
N LEU A 213 18.12 12.36 -11.76
CA LEU A 213 18.32 12.78 -13.15
C LEU A 213 18.73 11.62 -14.07
N LYS A 214 19.57 10.70 -13.56
CA LYS A 214 20.05 9.54 -14.32
C LYS A 214 19.00 8.44 -14.46
N TYR A 215 18.13 8.31 -13.46
CA TYR A 215 17.08 7.31 -13.39
C TYR A 215 15.71 7.97 -13.32
N PRO A 216 15.23 8.60 -14.42
CA PRO A 216 13.93 9.25 -14.44
C PRO A 216 12.84 8.29 -13.96
N GLY A 217 12.00 8.75 -13.02
CA GLY A 217 10.95 7.94 -12.40
C GLY A 217 11.39 7.14 -11.16
N SER A 218 12.67 7.15 -10.76
CA SER A 218 13.11 6.62 -9.46
C SER A 218 12.38 7.30 -8.32
N GLU A 219 12.23 8.62 -8.40
CA GLU A 219 11.52 9.44 -7.43
C GLU A 219 10.04 9.03 -7.33
N TYR A 220 9.41 8.71 -8.46
CA TYR A 220 8.05 8.19 -8.49
C TYR A 220 7.92 6.88 -7.69
N VAL A 221 8.78 5.90 -7.97
CA VAL A 221 8.80 4.62 -7.27
C VAL A 221 9.11 4.81 -5.79
N LEU A 222 10.06 5.68 -5.45
CA LEU A 222 10.39 6.04 -4.07
C LEU A 222 9.16 6.57 -3.34
N ARG A 223 8.42 7.51 -3.93
CA ARG A 223 7.18 8.08 -3.36
C ARG A 223 6.10 7.02 -3.16
N GLN A 224 6.08 5.95 -3.96
CA GLN A 224 5.15 4.84 -3.73
C GLN A 224 5.54 3.99 -2.53
N LEU A 225 6.83 3.75 -2.34
CA LEU A 225 7.35 2.98 -1.21
C LEU A 225 7.39 3.83 0.07
N ASP A 226 7.51 5.15 -0.07
CA ASP A 226 7.54 6.15 0.97
C ASP A 226 6.60 7.34 0.65
N PRO A 227 5.29 7.20 0.90
CA PRO A 227 4.33 8.28 0.66
C PRO A 227 4.51 9.50 1.56
N ASN A 228 5.26 9.37 2.67
CA ASN A 228 5.50 10.44 3.64
C ASN A 228 6.77 11.24 3.34
N MET A 229 7.52 10.86 2.29
CA MET A 229 8.65 11.63 1.81
C MET A 229 8.15 13.04 1.49
N LYS A 230 8.60 14.04 2.27
CA LYS A 230 8.08 15.40 2.21
C LYS A 230 8.17 15.96 0.79
N GLU A 231 7.05 16.46 0.30
CA GLU A 231 6.97 17.33 -0.87
C GLU A 231 7.88 18.55 -0.60
N ASN A 232 8.92 18.74 -1.41
CA ASN A 232 9.49 20.09 -1.52
C ASN A 232 8.39 21.00 -2.08
N GLU A 233 8.35 22.29 -1.70
CA GLU A 233 7.35 23.30 -2.11
C GLU A 233 7.12 23.49 -3.63
N LYS A 234 7.72 22.66 -4.48
CA LYS A 234 7.49 22.59 -5.93
C LYS A 234 6.13 21.99 -6.33
N ASP A 235 5.35 21.43 -5.40
CA ASP A 235 4.16 20.63 -5.73
C ASP A 235 2.97 21.43 -6.31
N ASP A 236 2.85 22.73 -6.01
CA ASP A 236 1.85 23.60 -6.64
C ASP A 236 2.10 23.82 -8.16
N LEU A 237 3.23 23.34 -8.69
CA LEU A 237 3.59 23.41 -10.11
C LEU A 237 3.49 22.06 -10.85
N LEU A 238 3.35 20.93 -10.15
CA LEU A 238 3.33 19.61 -10.79
C LEU A 238 1.96 19.32 -11.44
N ASN A 239 1.99 18.74 -12.63
CA ASN A 239 0.79 18.53 -13.42
C ASN A 239 0.05 17.26 -13.00
N ARG A 240 -0.83 17.41 -12.00
CA ARG A 240 -1.71 16.34 -11.56
C ARG A 240 -2.80 16.07 -12.59
N PHE A 241 -3.01 14.80 -12.92
CA PHE A 241 -3.98 14.36 -13.92
C PHE A 241 -4.67 13.08 -13.48
N ILE A 242 -5.95 12.95 -13.78
CA ILE A 242 -6.76 11.77 -13.43
C ILE A 242 -6.81 10.83 -14.63
N ILE A 243 -6.36 9.59 -14.44
CA ILE A 243 -6.46 8.52 -15.42
C ILE A 243 -7.30 7.37 -14.89
N LYS A 244 -7.88 6.57 -15.79
CA LYS A 244 -8.63 5.37 -15.42
C LYS A 244 -7.72 4.15 -15.39
N ASP A 245 -7.89 3.35 -14.35
CA ASP A 245 -7.28 2.03 -14.26
C ASP A 245 -7.99 1.03 -15.22
N VAL A 246 -7.50 -0.21 -15.31
CA VAL A 246 -8.08 -1.26 -16.17
C VAL A 246 -9.51 -1.65 -15.77
N ASN A 247 -9.92 -1.37 -14.53
CA ASN A 247 -11.25 -1.61 -13.99
C ASN A 247 -12.17 -0.37 -14.13
N GLY A 248 -11.67 0.75 -14.67
CA GLY A 248 -12.41 1.99 -14.90
C GLY A 248 -12.44 2.97 -13.72
N ILE A 249 -11.67 2.71 -12.67
CA ILE A 249 -11.56 3.54 -11.46
C ILE A 249 -10.66 4.74 -11.76
N ASP A 250 -11.08 5.92 -11.30
CA ASP A 250 -10.31 7.16 -11.47
C ASP A 250 -9.17 7.24 -10.45
N VAL A 251 -7.95 7.48 -10.95
CA VAL A 251 -6.71 7.54 -10.18
C VAL A 251 -5.97 8.81 -10.53
N GLU A 252 -5.61 9.59 -9.51
CA GLU A 252 -4.79 10.79 -9.68
C GLU A 252 -3.29 10.43 -9.72
N ILE A 253 -2.60 10.94 -10.73
CA ILE A 253 -1.17 10.77 -10.96
C ILE A 253 -0.49 12.12 -11.20
N ILE A 254 0.83 12.17 -11.02
CA ILE A 254 1.68 13.26 -11.51
C ILE A 254 2.19 12.86 -12.89
N VAL A 255 1.80 13.60 -13.93
CA VAL A 255 1.98 13.20 -15.34
C VAL A 255 3.44 12.96 -15.68
N GLU A 256 4.32 13.88 -15.29
CA GLU A 256 5.75 13.85 -15.60
C GLU A 256 6.43 12.66 -14.92
N ASP A 257 6.25 12.51 -13.61
CA ASP A 257 6.81 11.40 -12.82
C ASP A 257 6.34 10.04 -13.36
N PHE A 258 5.05 9.92 -13.70
CA PHE A 258 4.46 8.69 -14.20
C PHE A 258 4.97 8.35 -15.61
N LEU A 259 5.10 9.36 -16.49
CA LEU A 259 5.73 9.19 -17.81
C LEU A 259 7.17 8.72 -17.70
N ASP A 260 7.95 9.37 -16.85
CA ASP A 260 9.37 9.04 -16.67
C ASP A 260 9.54 7.62 -16.12
N HIS A 261 8.72 7.22 -15.14
CA HIS A 261 8.65 5.83 -14.65
C HIS A 261 8.30 4.84 -15.76
N ILE A 262 7.28 5.15 -16.56
CA ILE A 262 6.85 4.32 -17.69
C ILE A 262 7.94 4.21 -18.76
N ASP A 263 8.66 5.29 -19.04
CA ASP A 263 9.74 5.31 -20.03
C ASP A 263 10.99 4.59 -19.53
N TYR A 264 11.21 4.59 -18.22
CA TYR A 264 12.34 3.90 -17.63
C TYR A 264 12.09 2.39 -17.45
N TYR A 265 11.00 2.02 -16.79
CA TYR A 265 10.69 0.64 -16.39
C TYR A 265 9.85 -0.13 -17.41
N HIS A 266 9.08 0.55 -18.26
CA HIS A 266 8.14 -0.07 -19.21
C HIS A 266 8.51 0.18 -20.68
N LYS A 267 9.81 0.14 -21.01
CA LYS A 267 10.38 0.46 -22.33
C LYS A 267 9.83 -0.33 -23.53
N ARG A 268 9.26 -1.51 -23.32
CA ARG A 268 8.74 -2.38 -24.40
C ARG A 268 7.31 -2.00 -24.77
N LYS A 269 6.89 -2.26 -26.01
CA LYS A 269 5.49 -2.02 -26.42
C LYS A 269 4.53 -2.94 -25.68
N ILE A 270 3.54 -2.31 -25.07
CA ILE A 270 2.44 -2.88 -24.28
C ILE A 270 2.93 -3.66 -23.05
N SER A 271 2.78 -3.06 -21.88
CA SER A 271 2.95 -3.72 -20.58
C SER A 271 1.78 -3.38 -19.66
N ILE A 272 1.67 -4.10 -18.55
CA ILE A 272 0.73 -3.77 -17.47
C ILE A 272 1.57 -3.22 -16.32
N HIS A 273 1.28 -1.99 -15.89
CA HIS A 273 1.84 -1.41 -14.69
C HIS A 273 0.79 -1.44 -13.59
N LYS A 274 1.17 -1.73 -12.34
CA LYS A 274 0.25 -1.73 -11.22
C LYS A 274 0.84 -0.99 -10.04
N GLU A 275 -0.01 -0.24 -9.36
CA GLU A 275 0.37 0.66 -8.28
C GLU A 275 -0.83 0.96 -7.38
N ARG A 276 -0.63 1.00 -6.06
CA ARG A 276 -1.66 1.38 -5.08
C ARG A 276 -3.00 0.62 -5.22
N GLY A 277 -2.95 -0.63 -5.70
CA GLY A 277 -4.13 -1.47 -5.97
C GLY A 277 -4.74 -1.28 -7.36
N TYR A 278 -4.29 -0.30 -8.13
CA TYR A 278 -4.75 -0.01 -9.49
C TYR A 278 -3.86 -0.67 -10.54
N SER A 279 -4.43 -0.91 -11.72
CA SER A 279 -3.66 -1.41 -12.86
C SER A 279 -3.82 -0.50 -14.08
N PHE A 280 -2.75 -0.33 -14.83
CA PHE A 280 -2.71 0.51 -16.03
C PHE A 280 -2.17 -0.30 -17.20
N ASN A 281 -2.91 -0.29 -18.30
CA ASN A 281 -2.41 -0.81 -19.58
C ASN A 281 -1.48 0.22 -20.22
N ILE A 282 -0.18 0.03 -20.06
CA ILE A 282 0.85 0.90 -20.64
C ILE A 282 0.95 0.61 -22.14
N ASN A 283 0.19 1.34 -22.94
CA ASN A 283 0.15 1.21 -24.39
C ASN A 283 0.38 2.58 -25.08
N ASP A 284 0.49 2.57 -26.42
CA ASP A 284 0.71 3.78 -27.20
C ASP A 284 -0.39 4.84 -26.96
N SER A 285 -1.63 4.42 -26.65
CA SER A 285 -2.74 5.33 -26.35
C SER A 285 -2.54 6.07 -25.02
N LEU A 286 -2.23 5.36 -23.93
CA LEU A 286 -1.98 5.97 -22.62
C LEU A 286 -0.73 6.87 -22.68
N ARG A 287 0.34 6.40 -23.34
CA ARG A 287 1.57 7.19 -23.53
C ARG A 287 1.29 8.51 -24.25
N ASN A 288 0.56 8.47 -25.36
CA ASN A 288 0.19 9.68 -26.11
C ASN A 288 -0.71 10.61 -25.29
N LEU A 289 -1.66 10.05 -24.52
CA LEU A 289 -2.53 10.83 -23.64
C LEU A 289 -1.71 11.58 -22.59
N LEU A 290 -0.78 10.91 -21.92
CA LEU A 290 0.07 11.53 -20.89
C LEU A 290 1.01 12.58 -21.50
N ILE A 291 1.63 12.29 -22.66
CA ILE A 291 2.49 13.25 -23.38
C ILE A 291 1.72 14.53 -23.72
N ASN A 292 0.45 14.41 -24.13
CA ASN A 292 -0.40 15.57 -24.44
C ASN A 292 -0.81 16.39 -23.21
N GLN A 293 -0.79 15.78 -22.02
CA GLN A 293 -1.11 16.49 -20.79
C GLN A 293 0.09 17.26 -20.22
N ARG A 294 1.33 16.92 -20.60
CA ARG A 294 2.55 17.54 -20.07
C ARG A 294 2.46 19.07 -20.12
N LYS A 295 2.62 19.75 -18.98
CA LYS A 295 2.67 21.22 -18.94
C LYS A 295 4.07 21.69 -19.38
N TYR A 296 4.12 22.75 -20.17
CA TYR A 296 5.37 23.43 -20.57
C TYR A 296 5.95 24.23 -19.41
#